data_AF-A0A0Q7ERK1-F1
#
_entry.id   AF-A0A0Q7ERK1-F1
#
_cell.length_a   1.000
_cell.length_b   1.000
_cell.length_c   1.000
_cell.angle_alpha   90.00
_cell.angle_beta   90.00
_cell.angle_gamma   90.00
#
_symmetry.space_group_name_H-M   'P 1'
#
loop_
_entity.id
_entity.type
_entity.pdbx_description
1 polymer ?
#
loop_
_entity_poly.entity_id
_entity_poly.type
_entity_poly.pdbx_seq_one_letter_code
_entity_poly.pdbx_strand_id
1 'polypeptide(L)'
;MGNINKDEILLMLERMEDELMLAEMDRMACMAEAGAAREALARRADAAMRSCRAVVARAFGGSLLCDGTRKLFDTHAGITLDVRPRGADDSLLTVSLRIPRDGDATLVAERPSGGLRYFSGRLALAGGGEPQLAAMLSQALERALQPA
;
A
#
# COMPACT_ATOMS: atom_id res chain seq x y z
N MET A 1 -6.77 54.86 -29.47
CA MET A 1 -7.19 54.18 -28.24
C MET A 1 -8.61 53.70 -28.49
N GLY A 2 -8.80 52.40 -28.75
CA GLY A 2 -10.12 51.85 -29.06
C GLY A 2 -10.95 51.76 -27.78
N ASN A 3 -12.14 52.36 -27.77
CA ASN A 3 -13.11 52.15 -26.71
C ASN A 3 -13.63 50.71 -26.82
N ILE A 4 -13.24 49.86 -25.87
CA ILE A 4 -13.86 48.54 -25.71
C ILE A 4 -15.35 48.80 -25.45
N ASN A 5 -16.20 48.29 -26.33
CA ASN A 5 -17.65 48.48 -26.21
C ASN A 5 -18.19 47.55 -25.10
N LYS A 6 -19.30 47.92 -24.46
CA LYS A 6 -19.94 47.15 -23.39
C LYS A 6 -20.17 45.68 -23.78
N ASP A 7 -20.52 45.43 -25.03
CA ASP A 7 -20.76 44.09 -25.57
C ASP A 7 -19.48 43.25 -25.63
N GLU A 8 -18.33 43.89 -25.89
CA GLU A 8 -17.02 43.24 -25.92
C GLU A 8 -16.55 42.87 -24.51
N ILE A 9 -16.86 43.72 -23.50
CA ILE A 9 -16.64 43.40 -22.09
C ILE A 9 -17.49 42.21 -21.65
N LEU A 10 -18.77 42.18 -22.02
CA LEU A 10 -19.68 41.07 -21.68
C LEU A 10 -19.21 39.75 -22.31
N LEU A 11 -18.82 39.77 -23.59
CA LEU A 11 -18.25 38.60 -24.27
C LEU A 11 -16.94 38.13 -23.61
N MET A 12 -16.10 39.04 -23.13
CA MET A 12 -14.89 38.67 -22.39
C MET A 12 -15.22 38.02 -21.04
N LEU A 13 -16.22 38.55 -20.32
CA LEU A 13 -16.65 37.98 -19.04
C LEU A 13 -17.26 36.59 -19.19
N GLU A 14 -18.13 36.37 -20.19
CA GLU A 14 -18.70 35.06 -20.48
C GLU A 14 -17.60 34.03 -20.80
N ARG A 15 -16.62 34.41 -21.63
CA ARG A 15 -15.47 33.53 -21.93
C ARG A 15 -14.62 33.24 -20.69
N MET A 16 -14.43 34.23 -19.82
CA MET A 16 -13.71 34.03 -18.55
C MET A 16 -14.48 33.09 -17.62
N GLU A 17 -15.81 33.19 -17.56
CA GLU A 17 -16.65 32.29 -16.77
C GLU A 17 -16.57 30.84 -17.29
N ASP A 18 -16.63 30.66 -18.61
CA ASP A 18 -16.47 29.35 -19.25
C ASP A 18 -15.07 28.75 -18.98
N GLU A 19 -14.01 29.55 -19.11
CA GLU A 19 -12.64 29.12 -18.82
C GLU A 19 -12.44 28.74 -17.35
N LEU A 20 -13.02 29.52 -16.42
CA LEU A 20 -12.99 29.21 -14.99
C LEU A 20 -13.78 27.94 -14.67
N MET A 21 -14.93 27.73 -15.30
CA MET A 21 -15.73 26.51 -15.13
C MET A 21 -14.95 25.28 -15.60
N LEU A 22 -14.30 25.36 -16.78
CA LEU A 22 -13.47 24.28 -17.30
C LEU A 22 -12.31 23.95 -16.35
N ALA A 23 -11.61 24.97 -15.86
CA ALA A 23 -10.49 24.80 -14.94
C ALA A 23 -10.91 24.14 -13.61
N GLU A 24 -12.08 24.49 -13.07
CA GLU A 24 -12.59 23.86 -11.84
C GLU A 24 -13.04 22.42 -12.10
N MET A 25 -13.62 22.12 -13.27
CA MET A 25 -13.94 20.74 -13.67
C MET A 25 -12.67 19.87 -13.75
N ASP A 26 -11.61 20.37 -14.39
CA ASP A 26 -10.33 19.66 -14.48
C ASP A 26 -9.70 19.45 -13.11
N ARG A 27 -9.79 20.45 -12.22
CA ARG A 27 -9.33 20.32 -10.83
C ARG A 27 -10.12 19.26 -10.07
N MET A 28 -11.45 19.25 -10.18
CA MET A 28 -12.30 18.24 -9.55
C MET A 28 -11.98 16.83 -10.07
N ALA A 29 -11.78 16.68 -11.38
CA ALA A 29 -11.36 15.42 -11.99
C ALA A 29 -10.02 14.93 -11.43
N CYS A 30 -9.01 15.81 -11.38
CA CYS A 30 -7.70 15.50 -10.79
C CYS A 30 -7.82 15.05 -9.31
N MET A 31 -8.66 15.73 -8.52
CA MET A 31 -8.89 15.34 -7.12
C MET A 31 -9.59 13.99 -7.01
N ALA A 32 -10.58 13.71 -7.87
CA ALA A 32 -11.28 12.43 -7.90
C ALA A 32 -10.34 11.28 -8.27
N GLU A 33 -9.47 11.46 -9.27
CA GLU A 33 -8.46 10.48 -9.66
C GLU A 33 -7.45 10.21 -8.54
N ALA A 34 -6.98 11.26 -7.85
CA ALA A 34 -6.09 11.12 -6.71
C ALA A 34 -6.76 10.36 -5.55
N GLY A 35 -8.05 10.63 -5.29
CA GLY A 35 -8.85 9.90 -4.31
C GLY A 35 -8.99 8.43 -4.67
N ALA A 36 -9.36 8.12 -5.91
CA ALA A 36 -9.51 6.75 -6.40
C ALA A 36 -8.19 5.96 -6.33
N ALA A 37 -7.06 6.60 -6.66
CA ALA A 37 -5.75 5.97 -6.55
C ALA A 37 -5.39 5.63 -5.09
N ARG A 38 -5.67 6.54 -4.15
CA ARG A 38 -5.43 6.31 -2.71
C ARG A 38 -6.30 5.18 -2.17
N GLU A 39 -7.56 5.12 -2.56
CA GLU A 39 -8.45 4.01 -2.19
C GLU A 39 -7.99 2.68 -2.78
N ALA A 40 -7.57 2.65 -4.04
CA ALA A 40 -7.07 1.44 -4.66
C ALA A 40 -5.82 0.91 -3.93
N LEU A 41 -4.92 1.80 -3.54
CA LEU A 41 -3.74 1.47 -2.74
C LEU A 41 -4.13 0.94 -1.34
N ALA A 42 -5.11 1.58 -0.68
CA ALA A 42 -5.63 1.11 0.60
C ALA A 42 -6.23 -0.31 0.49
N ARG A 43 -7.03 -0.56 -0.54
CA ARG A 43 -7.62 -1.89 -0.82
C ARG A 43 -6.55 -2.96 -1.04
N ARG A 44 -5.51 -2.66 -1.81
CA ARG A 44 -4.35 -3.56 -2.04
C ARG A 44 -3.63 -3.86 -0.73
N ALA A 45 -3.40 -2.84 0.10
CA ALA A 45 -2.75 -3.01 1.39
C ALA A 45 -3.57 -3.88 2.35
N ASP A 46 -4.89 -3.70 2.38
CA ASP A 46 -5.77 -4.52 3.21
C ASP A 46 -5.85 -5.97 2.71
N ALA A 47 -5.88 -6.18 1.39
CA ALA A 47 -5.82 -7.51 0.81
C ALA A 47 -4.51 -8.24 1.16
N ALA A 48 -3.37 -7.56 1.02
CA ALA A 48 -2.07 -8.09 1.40
C ALA A 48 -2.00 -8.43 2.90
N MET A 49 -2.49 -7.54 3.77
CA MET A 49 -2.52 -7.78 5.22
C MET A 49 -3.39 -8.99 5.57
N ARG A 50 -4.58 -9.12 4.96
CA ARG A 50 -5.44 -10.30 5.16
C ARG A 50 -4.76 -11.58 4.70
N SER A 51 -4.10 -11.55 3.53
CA SER A 51 -3.35 -12.70 3.01
C SER A 51 -2.25 -13.13 3.98
N CYS A 52 -1.42 -12.19 4.44
CA CYS A 52 -0.35 -12.49 5.38
C CYS A 52 -0.87 -13.05 6.71
N ARG A 53 -1.91 -12.43 7.29
CA ARG A 53 -2.53 -12.91 8.53
C ARG A 53 -3.07 -14.33 8.37
N ALA A 54 -3.70 -14.64 7.23
CA ALA A 54 -4.20 -15.98 6.96
C ALA A 54 -3.08 -17.02 6.86
N VAL A 55 -1.94 -16.65 6.27
CA VAL A 55 -0.76 -17.53 6.21
C VAL A 55 -0.19 -17.79 7.60
N VAL A 56 0.04 -16.73 8.40
CA VAL A 56 0.57 -16.89 9.76
C VAL A 56 -0.39 -17.70 10.65
N ALA A 57 -1.70 -17.47 10.54
CA ALA A 57 -2.69 -18.20 11.32
C ALA A 57 -2.77 -19.70 10.96
N ARG A 58 -2.47 -20.07 9.70
CA ARG A 58 -2.44 -21.47 9.26
C ARG A 58 -1.08 -22.13 9.51
N ALA A 59 -0.03 -21.34 9.60
CA ALA A 59 1.31 -21.84 9.84
C ALA A 59 1.39 -22.55 11.20
N PHE A 60 2.10 -23.68 11.23
CA PHE A 60 2.41 -24.44 12.44
C PHE A 60 1.19 -24.73 13.34
N GLY A 61 0.05 -25.06 12.72
CA GLY A 61 -1.17 -25.44 13.44
C GLY A 61 -1.81 -24.31 14.24
N GLY A 62 -1.56 -23.05 13.90
CA GLY A 62 -2.13 -21.89 14.61
C GLY A 62 -1.42 -21.53 15.91
N SER A 63 -0.20 -22.03 16.10
CA SER A 63 0.67 -21.71 17.24
C SER A 63 1.30 -20.32 17.17
N LEU A 64 1.13 -19.59 16.06
CA LEU A 64 1.65 -18.24 15.87
C LEU A 64 0.55 -17.19 16.07
N LEU A 65 0.96 -16.05 16.62
CA LEU A 65 0.19 -14.81 16.68
C LEU A 65 0.80 -13.81 15.69
N CYS A 66 -0.06 -13.03 15.05
CA CYS A 66 0.34 -11.96 14.16
C CYS A 66 -0.33 -10.68 14.60
N ASP A 67 0.47 -9.69 14.97
CA ASP A 67 0.02 -8.30 15.02
C ASP A 67 0.45 -7.60 13.73
N GLY A 68 -0.36 -6.68 13.23
CA GLY A 68 -0.11 -6.03 11.96
C GLY A 68 -0.60 -4.61 11.93
N THR A 69 0.29 -3.69 11.56
CA THR A 69 -0.01 -2.27 11.38
C THR A 69 0.10 -1.88 9.91
N ARG A 70 -0.70 -0.88 9.50
CA ARG A 70 -0.69 -0.31 8.15
C ARG A 70 -0.53 1.20 8.24
N LYS A 71 0.32 1.76 7.38
CA LYS A 71 0.47 3.19 7.13
C LYS A 71 0.24 3.47 5.65
N LEU A 72 -0.55 4.51 5.35
CA LEU A 72 -0.82 4.94 3.98
C LEU A 72 -0.11 6.28 3.74
N PHE A 73 0.61 6.33 2.63
CA PHE A 73 1.25 7.52 2.10
C PHE A 73 0.73 7.78 0.69
N ASP A 74 0.98 8.98 0.15
CA ASP A 74 0.48 9.36 -1.17
C ASP A 74 1.10 8.52 -2.31
N THR A 75 2.29 7.97 -2.07
CA THR A 75 3.05 7.20 -3.06
C THR A 75 3.10 5.71 -2.78
N HIS A 76 2.77 5.26 -1.57
CA HIS A 76 2.88 3.85 -1.18
C HIS A 76 2.14 3.54 0.13
N ALA A 77 1.88 2.26 0.37
CA ALA A 77 1.44 1.74 1.65
C ALA A 77 2.59 0.97 2.31
N GLY A 78 2.80 1.23 3.60
CA GLY A 78 3.69 0.43 4.46
C GLY A 78 2.86 -0.49 5.33
N ILE A 79 3.21 -1.77 5.37
CA ILE A 79 2.63 -2.76 6.27
C ILE A 79 3.76 -3.36 7.08
N THR A 80 3.56 -3.44 8.39
CA THR A 80 4.49 -4.12 9.30
C THR A 80 3.71 -5.18 10.04
N LEU A 81 4.19 -6.42 9.97
CA LEU A 81 3.64 -7.56 10.70
C LEU A 81 4.69 -8.02 11.70
N ASP A 82 4.25 -8.24 12.91
CA ASP A 82 5.03 -8.86 13.96
C ASP A 82 4.45 -10.25 14.24
N VAL A 83 5.28 -11.27 14.06
CA VAL A 83 4.89 -12.67 14.22
C VAL A 83 5.63 -13.24 15.42
N ARG A 84 4.87 -13.79 16.37
CA ARG A 84 5.40 -14.40 17.59
C ARG A 84 4.74 -15.74 17.90
N PRO A 85 5.44 -16.69 18.52
CA PRO A 85 4.82 -17.89 19.07
C PRO A 85 3.83 -17.52 20.17
N ARG A 86 2.75 -18.29 20.29
CA ARG A 86 1.84 -18.18 21.43
C ARG A 86 2.60 -18.47 22.73
N GLY A 87 2.52 -17.55 23.68
CA GLY A 87 3.18 -17.68 24.99
C GLY A 87 4.64 -17.23 25.01
N ALA A 88 5.17 -16.70 23.90
CA ALA A 88 6.46 -16.03 23.87
C ALA A 88 6.27 -14.51 23.83
N ASP A 89 7.10 -13.79 24.60
CA ASP A 89 7.14 -12.33 24.58
C ASP A 89 7.95 -11.80 23.40
N ASP A 90 8.95 -12.55 22.97
CA ASP A 90 9.82 -12.18 21.86
C ASP A 90 9.18 -12.46 20.50
N SER A 91 9.28 -11.46 19.63
CA SER A 91 8.99 -11.56 18.21
C SER A 91 9.91 -12.60 17.55
N LEU A 92 9.32 -13.53 16.80
CA LEU A 92 10.05 -14.51 16.01
C LEU A 92 10.48 -13.92 14.67
N LEU A 93 9.58 -13.14 14.05
CA LEU A 93 9.77 -12.60 12.71
C LEU A 93 9.04 -11.27 12.56
N THR A 94 9.75 -10.25 12.09
CA THR A 94 9.17 -8.99 11.64
C THR A 94 9.11 -8.99 10.11
N VAL A 95 7.94 -8.73 9.56
CA VAL A 95 7.72 -8.65 8.10
C VAL A 95 7.32 -7.23 7.74
N SER A 96 8.14 -6.58 6.91
CA SER A 96 7.89 -5.25 6.37
C SER A 96 7.56 -5.36 4.89
N LEU A 97 6.36 -4.91 4.51
CA LEU A 97 5.88 -4.88 3.13
C LEU A 97 5.65 -3.43 2.72
N ARG A 98 6.29 -3.00 1.63
CA ARG A 98 6.06 -1.70 1.00
C ARG A 98 5.39 -1.91 -0.34
N ILE A 99 4.17 -1.40 -0.48
CA ILE A 99 3.36 -1.51 -1.70
C ILE A 99 3.34 -0.12 -2.35
N PRO A 100 4.08 0.12 -3.43
CA PRO A 100 4.00 1.40 -4.11
C PRO A 100 2.65 1.55 -4.82
N ARG A 101 2.24 2.81 -5.04
CA ARG A 101 1.12 3.16 -5.90
C ARG A 101 1.31 2.49 -7.26
N ASP A 102 2.50 2.67 -7.83
CA ASP A 102 2.89 2.15 -9.14
C ASP A 102 4.12 1.23 -9.02
N GLY A 103 4.08 0.08 -9.68
CA GLY A 103 5.16 -0.90 -9.72
C GLY A 103 5.11 -1.99 -8.65
N ASP A 104 6.25 -2.65 -8.45
CA ASP A 104 6.36 -3.84 -7.61
C ASP A 104 6.48 -3.51 -6.13
N ALA A 105 5.74 -4.27 -5.31
CA ALA A 105 5.88 -4.23 -3.87
C ALA A 105 7.18 -4.90 -3.42
N THR A 106 7.73 -4.47 -2.29
CA THR A 106 8.93 -5.06 -1.70
C THR A 106 8.60 -5.65 -0.35
N LEU A 107 8.92 -6.93 -0.15
CA LEU A 107 8.79 -7.61 1.14
C LEU A 107 10.16 -7.87 1.74
N VAL A 108 10.31 -7.54 3.01
CA VAL A 108 11.47 -7.86 3.84
C VAL A 108 10.99 -8.63 5.05
N ALA A 109 11.62 -9.76 5.35
CA ALA A 109 11.33 -10.57 6.52
C ALA A 109 12.63 -10.75 7.32
N GLU A 110 12.63 -10.36 8.59
CA GLU A 110 13.85 -10.30 9.41
C GLU A 110 13.61 -10.80 10.84
N ARG A 111 14.63 -11.44 11.42
CA ARG A 111 14.61 -11.77 12.85
C ARG A 111 14.90 -10.49 13.66
N PRO A 112 14.10 -10.16 14.68
CA PRO A 112 14.37 -9.00 15.52
C PRO A 112 15.69 -9.13 16.29
N SER A 113 16.00 -10.35 16.77
CA SER A 113 17.25 -10.69 17.43
C SER A 113 18.32 -11.07 16.40
N GLY A 114 19.12 -10.11 15.97
CA GLY A 114 20.37 -10.37 15.24
C GLY A 114 20.40 -10.00 13.76
N GLY A 115 19.37 -9.33 13.22
CA GLY A 115 19.45 -8.70 11.88
C GLY A 115 19.50 -9.68 10.70
N LEU A 116 19.19 -10.96 10.92
CA LEU A 116 19.16 -11.95 9.85
C LEU A 116 17.96 -11.69 8.95
N ARG A 117 18.24 -11.29 7.70
CA ARG A 117 17.21 -11.12 6.66
C ARG A 117 16.94 -12.45 5.98
N TYR A 118 15.75 -13.00 6.23
CA TYR A 118 15.32 -14.25 5.63
C TYR A 118 14.94 -14.10 4.16
N PHE A 119 14.46 -12.92 3.80
CA PHE A 119 13.98 -12.65 2.45
C PHE A 119 13.97 -11.14 2.11
N SER A 120 14.30 -10.83 0.86
CA SER A 120 14.05 -9.54 0.21
C SER A 120 13.68 -9.78 -1.27
N GLY A 121 12.55 -9.27 -1.73
CA GLY A 121 12.10 -9.51 -3.11
C GLY A 121 10.98 -8.59 -3.58
N ARG A 122 10.89 -8.47 -4.91
CA ARG A 122 9.85 -7.70 -5.61
C ARG A 122 8.64 -8.58 -5.90
N LEU A 123 7.45 -8.03 -5.68
CA LEU A 123 6.15 -8.68 -5.80
C LEU A 123 5.25 -7.87 -6.73
N ALA A 124 4.77 -8.51 -7.79
CA ALA A 124 3.76 -7.91 -8.66
C ALA A 124 2.38 -7.97 -7.98
N LEU A 125 2.10 -7.01 -7.09
CA LEU A 125 0.82 -6.93 -6.35
C LEU A 125 -0.25 -6.10 -7.11
N ALA A 126 -0.13 -5.94 -8.42
CA ALA A 126 -1.03 -5.08 -9.21
C ALA A 126 -2.40 -5.71 -9.49
N GLY A 127 -2.65 -6.98 -9.16
CA GLY A 127 -3.96 -7.60 -9.37
C GLY A 127 -4.04 -9.10 -9.11
N GLY A 128 -3.62 -9.57 -7.93
CA GLY A 128 -3.66 -11.00 -7.61
C GLY A 128 -2.33 -11.64 -7.20
N GLY A 129 -1.33 -10.86 -6.81
CA GLY A 129 -0.02 -11.36 -6.35
C GLY A 129 -0.03 -11.92 -4.92
N GLU A 130 -1.19 -11.99 -4.27
CA GLU A 130 -1.41 -12.55 -2.94
C GLU A 130 -0.90 -14.00 -2.77
N PRO A 131 -0.99 -14.91 -3.77
CA PRO A 131 -0.41 -16.25 -3.67
C PRO A 131 1.12 -16.23 -3.59
N GLN A 132 1.78 -15.34 -4.34
CA GLN A 132 3.23 -15.21 -4.31
C GLN A 132 3.70 -14.63 -2.97
N LEU A 133 2.99 -13.60 -2.47
CA LEU A 133 3.19 -13.05 -1.14
C LEU A 133 3.03 -14.13 -0.06
N ALA A 134 1.98 -14.95 -0.16
CA ALA A 134 1.73 -16.04 0.78
C ALA A 134 2.83 -17.09 0.77
N ALA A 135 3.27 -17.54 -0.40
CA ALA A 135 4.35 -18.52 -0.54
C ALA A 135 5.67 -18.00 0.07
N MET A 136 6.02 -16.75 -0.19
CA MET A 136 7.24 -16.14 0.36
C MET A 136 7.18 -15.99 1.87
N LEU A 137 6.03 -15.62 2.43
CA LEU A 137 5.85 -15.52 3.87
C LEU A 137 5.94 -16.89 4.54
N SER A 138 5.31 -17.93 3.97
CA SER A 138 5.45 -19.31 4.47
C SER A 138 6.91 -19.75 4.51
N GLN A 139 7.67 -19.49 3.44
CA GLN A 139 9.09 -19.84 3.39
C GLN A 139 9.93 -19.07 4.42
N ALA A 140 9.61 -17.79 4.66
CA ALA A 140 10.28 -17.00 5.68
C ALA A 140 10.01 -17.52 7.09
N LEU A 141 8.76 -17.94 7.37
CA LEU A 141 8.38 -18.53 8.66
C LEU A 141 9.09 -19.87 8.90
N GLU A 142 9.15 -20.74 7.89
CA GLU A 142 9.89 -22.01 7.96
C GLU A 142 11.36 -21.79 8.30
N ARG A 143 12.03 -20.85 7.63
CA ARG A 143 13.43 -20.50 7.92
C ARG A 143 13.63 -19.87 9.28
N ALA A 144 12.69 -19.04 9.73
CA ALA A 144 12.76 -18.39 11.03
C ALA A 144 12.63 -19.37 12.20
N LEU A 145 12.05 -20.55 11.98
CA LEU A 145 11.88 -21.60 13.00
C LEU A 145 12.94 -22.69 12.95
N GLN A 146 13.77 -22.73 11.90
CA GLN A 146 14.92 -23.64 11.89
C GLN A 146 15.93 -23.21 12.96
N PRO A 147 16.41 -24.15 13.80
CA PRO A 147 17.54 -23.88 14.68
C PRO A 147 18.76 -23.53 13.82
N ALA A 148 19.48 -22.49 14.22
CA ALA A 148 20.73 -22.08 13.58
C ALA A 148 21.81 -23.15 13.76
#